data_AF-A0A9P6AD18-F1
#
_entry.id   AF-A0A9P6AD18-F1
#
_cell.length_a   1.000
_cell.length_b   1.000
_cell.length_c   1.000
_cell.angle_alpha   90.00
_cell.angle_beta   90.00
_cell.angle_gamma   90.00
#
_symmetry.space_group_name_H-M   'P 1'
#
loop_
_entity.id
_entity.type
_entity.pdbx_description
1 polymer ?
#
loop_
_entity_poly.entity_id
_entity_poly.type
_entity_poly.pdbx_seq_one_letter_code
_entity_poly.pdbx_strand_id
1 'polypeptide(L)'
;CQCMPAPQQLVERGLFPCTPFLPKLAINLDMLEFAAGLFVNSLPNETAWAATLTEFLDTRDYVFATEDSFQRHFGNALTQY
;
A
#
# COMPACT_ATOMS: atom_id res chain seq x y z
N CYS A 1 -0.76 -0.61 30.47
CA CYS A 1 -1.38 -0.68 29.13
C CYS A 1 -0.73 -1.79 28.32
N GLN A 2 -1.45 -2.84 27.96
CA GLN A 2 -1.01 -3.83 26.97
C GLN A 2 -1.35 -3.32 25.55
N CYS A 3 -0.78 -2.18 25.16
CA CYS A 3 -1.02 -1.66 23.82
C CYS A 3 -0.29 -2.56 22.82
N MET A 4 -1.04 -3.18 21.91
CA MET A 4 -0.44 -3.95 20.82
C MET A 4 0.33 -3.02 19.87
N PRO A 5 1.41 -3.49 19.23
CA PRO A 5 2.13 -2.69 18.25
C PRO A 5 1.20 -2.20 17.12
N ALA A 6 1.43 -0.99 16.62
CA ALA A 6 0.62 -0.41 15.54
C ALA A 6 0.48 -1.33 14.29
N PRO A 7 1.53 -2.04 13.82
CA PRO A 7 1.40 -3.00 12.73
C PRO A 7 0.35 -4.09 12.99
N GLN A 8 0.33 -4.64 14.21
CA GLN A 8 -0.61 -5.71 14.57
C GLN A 8 -2.05 -5.19 14.59
N GLN A 9 -2.26 -3.99 15.14
CA GLN A 9 -3.57 -3.35 15.14
C GLN A 9 -4.09 -2.95 13.76
N LEU A 10 -3.19 -2.73 12.79
CA LEU A 10 -3.55 -2.44 11.40
C LEU A 10 -3.99 -3.72 10.68
N VAL A 11 -3.24 -4.81 10.84
CA VAL A 11 -3.55 -6.11 10.21
C VAL A 11 -4.89 -6.64 10.72
N GLU A 12 -5.17 -6.54 12.02
CA GLU A 12 -6.48 -6.89 12.60
C GLU A 12 -7.66 -6.08 12.01
N ARG A 13 -7.38 -4.92 11.42
CA ARG A 13 -8.36 -4.06 10.74
C ARG A 13 -8.37 -4.24 9.22
N GLY A 14 -7.65 -5.23 8.69
CA GLY A 14 -7.57 -5.47 7.25
C GLY A 14 -6.61 -4.53 6.52
N LEU A 15 -5.68 -3.89 7.24
CA LEU A 15 -4.71 -2.94 6.68
C LEU A 15 -3.28 -3.47 6.86
N PHE A 16 -2.50 -3.43 5.78
CA PHE A 16 -1.09 -3.77 5.81
C PHE A 16 -0.23 -2.50 5.92
N PRO A 17 0.64 -2.40 6.93
CA PRO A 17 1.53 -1.26 7.07
C PRO A 17 2.63 -1.27 5.99
N CYS A 18 2.94 -0.11 5.42
CA CYS A 18 4.05 -0.01 4.45
C CYS A 18 5.44 -0.13 5.09
N THR A 19 5.55 0.08 6.41
CA THR A 19 6.79 -0.13 7.18
C THR A 19 6.47 -0.69 8.58
N PRO A 20 7.33 -1.57 9.13
CA PRO A 20 7.09 -2.20 10.43
C PRO A 20 7.37 -1.28 11.64
N PHE A 21 8.23 -0.26 11.49
CA PHE A 21 8.66 0.59 12.60
C PHE A 21 7.92 1.93 12.69
N LEU A 22 7.46 2.49 11.57
CA LEU A 22 6.76 3.78 11.57
C LEU A 22 5.78 3.87 10.40
N PRO A 23 4.62 3.21 10.48
CA PRO A 23 3.67 3.14 9.37
C PRO A 23 3.10 4.54 9.09
N LYS A 24 3.61 5.17 8.03
CA LYS A 24 3.09 6.44 7.49
C LYS A 24 1.92 6.23 6.53
N LEU A 25 1.81 5.02 6.01
CA LEU A 25 0.78 4.58 5.08
C LEU A 25 0.40 3.15 5.43
N ALA A 26 -0.89 2.84 5.33
CA ALA A 26 -1.38 1.48 5.39
C ALA A 26 -2.27 1.24 4.17
N ILE A 27 -2.15 0.05 3.59
CA ILE A 27 -2.83 -0.35 2.36
C ILE A 27 -3.82 -1.46 2.71
N ASN A 28 -5.02 -1.46 2.12
CA ASN A 28 -5.99 -2.51 2.37
C ASN A 28 -5.47 -3.88 1.87
N LEU A 29 -5.63 -4.93 2.68
CA LEU A 29 -5.26 -6.31 2.32
C LEU A 29 -5.99 -6.82 1.07
N ASP A 30 -7.30 -6.55 0.94
CA ASP A 30 -8.09 -6.96 -0.23
C ASP A 30 -7.56 -6.31 -1.52
N MET A 31 -7.06 -5.09 -1.40
CA MET A 31 -6.45 -4.34 -2.50
C MET A 31 -5.08 -4.90 -2.87
N LEU A 32 -4.29 -5.34 -1.90
CA LEU A 32 -3.02 -6.03 -2.14
C LEU A 32 -3.25 -7.39 -2.79
N GLU A 33 -4.23 -8.16 -2.33
CA GLU A 33 -4.62 -9.44 -2.93
C GLU A 33 -5.09 -9.26 -4.39
N PHE A 34 -5.92 -8.25 -4.65
CA PHE A 34 -6.35 -7.90 -6.00
C PHE A 34 -5.16 -7.51 -6.89
N ALA A 35 -4.24 -6.67 -6.40
CA ALA A 35 -3.08 -6.24 -7.16
C ALA A 35 -2.10 -7.40 -7.43
N ALA A 36 -1.88 -8.28 -6.45
CA ALA A 36 -1.10 -9.50 -6.63
C ALA A 36 -1.72 -10.40 -7.70
N GLY A 37 -3.04 -10.62 -7.65
CA GLY A 37 -3.79 -11.35 -8.67
C GLY A 37 -3.69 -10.71 -10.05
N LEU A 38 -3.75 -9.38 -10.13
CA LEU A 38 -3.58 -8.63 -11.38
C LEU A 38 -2.19 -8.89 -11.99
N PHE A 39 -1.12 -8.79 -11.20
CA PHE A 39 0.25 -8.97 -11.68
C PHE A 39 0.62 -10.40 -12.04
N VAL A 40 -0.14 -11.39 -11.58
CA VAL A 40 -0.04 -12.77 -12.10
C VAL A 40 -0.65 -12.88 -13.52
N ASN A 41 -1.68 -12.08 -13.80
CA ASN A 41 -2.44 -12.14 -15.06
C ASN A 41 -2.04 -11.06 -16.09
N SER A 42 -1.17 -10.12 -15.71
CA SER A 42 -0.60 -9.09 -16.58
C SER A 42 0.92 -9.06 -16.43
N LEU A 43 1.64 -8.41 -17.37
CA LEU A 43 3.04 -8.08 -17.11
C LEU A 43 3.11 -7.27 -15.80
N PRO A 44 4.04 -7.59 -14.89
CA PRO A 44 4.16 -6.89 -13.61
C PRO A 44 4.49 -5.43 -13.89
N ASN A 45 3.49 -4.57 -13.75
CA ASN A 45 3.54 -3.16 -14.05
C ASN A 45 3.31 -2.34 -12.78
N GLU A 46 3.91 -2.76 -11.68
CA GLU A 46 3.78 -2.14 -10.36
C GLU A 46 3.91 -0.61 -10.43
N THR A 47 4.87 -0.12 -11.21
CA THR A 47 5.05 1.32 -11.52
C THR A 47 3.83 1.94 -12.19
N ALA A 48 3.28 1.31 -13.22
CA ALA A 48 2.12 1.83 -13.94
C ALA A 48 0.86 1.81 -13.07
N TRP A 49 0.68 0.75 -12.27
CA TRP A 49 -0.42 0.65 -11.33
C TRP A 49 -0.32 1.70 -10.22
N ALA A 50 0.87 1.87 -9.63
CA ALA A 50 1.12 2.88 -8.61
C ALA A 50 0.93 4.30 -9.16
N ALA A 51 1.41 4.58 -10.38
CA ALA A 51 1.20 5.87 -11.04
C ALA A 51 -0.28 6.14 -11.31
N THR A 52 -1.00 5.18 -11.89
CA THR A 52 -2.44 5.28 -12.16
C THR A 52 -3.23 5.55 -10.88
N LEU A 53 -2.88 4.85 -9.80
CA LEU A 53 -3.54 5.03 -8.52
C LEU A 53 -3.18 6.35 -7.84
N THR A 54 -1.94 6.80 -7.95
CA THR A 54 -1.51 8.11 -7.46
C THR A 54 -2.29 9.22 -8.15
N GLU A 55 -2.42 9.17 -9.49
CA GLU A 55 -3.24 10.10 -10.27
C GLU A 55 -4.72 10.02 -9.86
N PHE A 56 -5.27 8.81 -9.70
CA PHE A 56 -6.64 8.62 -9.23
C PHE A 56 -6.90 9.22 -7.84
N LEU A 57 -5.92 9.16 -6.94
CA LEU A 57 -6.01 9.71 -5.58
C LEU A 57 -5.81 11.24 -5.59
N ASP A 58 -4.92 11.75 -6.44
CA ASP A 58 -4.69 13.17 -6.63
C ASP A 58 -5.96 13.89 -7.11
N THR A 59 -6.72 13.29 -8.04
CA THR A 59 -8.04 13.81 -8.47
C THR A 59 -9.10 13.89 -7.36
N ARG A 60 -8.83 13.33 -6.17
CA ARG A 60 -9.69 13.34 -4.99
C ARG A 60 -9.08 14.11 -3.81
N ASP A 61 -8.09 14.95 -4.09
CA ASP A 61 -7.35 15.75 -3.10
C ASP A 61 -6.53 14.91 -2.10
N TYR A 62 -6.25 13.64 -2.41
CA TYR A 62 -5.32 12.81 -1.65
C TYR A 62 -3.91 12.97 -2.20
N VAL A 63 -3.20 13.99 -1.71
CA VAL A 63 -1.85 14.33 -2.17
C VAL A 63 -0.80 13.53 -1.41
N PHE A 64 0.05 12.81 -2.15
CA PHE A 64 1.28 12.24 -1.61
C PHE A 64 2.41 13.26 -1.81
N ALA A 65 3.12 13.60 -0.72
CA ALA A 65 4.15 14.65 -0.73
C ALA A 65 5.31 14.40 -1.72
N THR A 66 5.46 13.16 -2.18
CA THR A 66 6.40 12.75 -3.23
C THR A 66 5.77 11.63 -4.05
N GLU A 67 5.87 11.73 -5.38
CA GLU A 67 5.40 10.71 -6.34
C GLU A 67 6.03 9.33 -6.04
N ASP A 68 7.32 9.33 -5.68
CA ASP A 68 8.07 8.14 -5.24
C ASP A 68 7.57 7.54 -3.93
N SER A 69 6.84 8.30 -3.11
CA SER A 69 6.42 7.81 -1.80
C SER A 69 5.36 6.72 -1.96
N PHE A 70 4.30 6.92 -2.74
CA PHE A 70 3.26 5.91 -2.86
C PHE A 70 3.77 4.65 -3.53
N GLN A 71 4.45 4.79 -4.67
CA GLN A 71 5.02 3.65 -5.42
C GLN A 71 5.93 2.80 -4.54
N ARG A 72 6.88 3.42 -3.82
CA ARG A 72 7.80 2.69 -2.95
C ARG A 72 7.10 2.01 -1.78
N HIS A 73 6.13 2.68 -1.15
CA HIS A 73 5.39 2.08 -0.03
C HIS A 73 4.49 0.94 -0.50
N PHE A 74 3.90 1.06 -1.68
CA PHE A 74 3.08 0.02 -2.29
C PHE A 74 3.92 -1.21 -2.67
N GLY A 75 5.05 -1.03 -3.33
CA GLY A 75 5.96 -2.12 -3.67
C GLY A 75 6.51 -2.87 -2.46
N ASN A 76 6.88 -2.11 -1.42
CA ASN A 76 7.29 -2.71 -0.16
C ASN A 76 6.15 -3.53 0.46
N ALA A 77 4.93 -2.99 0.51
CA ALA A 77 3.78 -3.70 1.04
C ALA A 77 3.50 -4.97 0.25
N LEU A 78 3.55 -4.92 -1.08
CA LEU A 78 3.32 -6.07 -1.95
C LEU A 78 4.40 -7.14 -1.85
N THR A 79 5.66 -6.75 -1.62
CA THR A 79 6.78 -7.69 -1.43
C THR A 79 6.71 -8.38 -0.06
N GLN A 80 6.13 -7.72 0.94
CA GLN A 80 6.05 -8.22 2.32
C GLN A 80 4.71 -8.86 2.68
N TYR A 81 3.70 -8.70 1.81
CA TYR A 81 2.42 -9.39 1.84
C TYR A 81 2.60 -10.87 1.49
#